data_AF-A0AAU6YHE8-F1
#
_entry.id   AF-A0AAU6YHE8-F1
#
_cell.length_a   1.000
_cell.length_b   1.000
_cell.length_c   1.000
_cell.angle_alpha   90.00
_cell.angle_beta   90.00
_cell.angle_gamma   90.00
#
_symmetry.space_group_name_H-M   'P 1'
#
loop_
_entity.id
_entity.type
_entity.pdbx_description
1 polymer ?
#
loop_
_entity_poly.entity_id
_entity_poly.type
_entity_poly.pdbx_seq_one_letter_code
_entity_poly.pdbx_strand_id
1 'polypeptide(L)'
;MFRTHLKAEVKGAGAFGDGLRVWRYVEQAIQCPWLYVCCTEESGDVTLSSMLMIADMSAFEDVLSQQTERLRVENVLLVSPRHLNRHTGWLMEGLVECKRSMNPTFKALS
;
A
#
# COMPACT_ATOMS: atom_id res chain seq x y z
N MET A 1 0.11 -9.25 3.17
CA MET A 1 1.53 -9.03 3.53
C MET A 1 2.42 -9.30 2.35
N PHE A 2 3.42 -8.43 2.12
CA PHE A 2 4.43 -8.59 1.08
C PHE A 2 5.72 -9.18 1.65
N ARG A 3 6.42 -9.98 0.86
CA ARG A 3 7.74 -10.53 1.16
C ARG A 3 8.75 -10.05 0.15
N THR A 4 9.92 -9.66 0.65
CA THR A 4 11.09 -9.35 -0.16
C THR A 4 12.08 -10.49 -0.08
N HIS A 5 12.71 -10.84 -1.19
CA HIS A 5 13.68 -11.94 -1.27
C HIS A 5 15.05 -11.38 -1.57
N LEU A 6 16.07 -11.55 -0.73
CA LEU A 6 17.43 -10.99 -0.93
C LEU A 6 17.96 -11.11 -2.37
N LYS A 7 17.73 -12.24 -3.02
CA LYS A 7 18.12 -12.49 -4.42
C LYS A 7 17.45 -11.57 -5.45
N ALA A 8 16.38 -10.88 -5.10
CA ALA A 8 15.62 -9.93 -5.92
C ALA A 8 16.07 -8.48 -5.69
N GLU A 9 16.93 -8.23 -4.70
CA GLU A 9 17.47 -6.89 -4.46
C GLU A 9 18.28 -6.43 -5.67
N VAL A 10 18.18 -5.15 -5.98
CA VAL A 10 19.02 -4.45 -6.96
C VAL A 10 20.16 -3.78 -6.20
N LYS A 11 21.39 -4.26 -6.41
CA LYS A 11 22.58 -3.63 -5.84
C LYS A 11 22.94 -2.37 -6.60
N GLY A 12 23.49 -1.36 -5.90
CA GLY A 12 23.94 -0.12 -6.53
C GLY A 12 22.80 0.82 -6.96
N ALA A 13 21.59 0.62 -6.43
CA ALA A 13 20.41 1.42 -6.72
C ALA A 13 20.42 2.82 -6.05
N GLY A 14 21.61 3.40 -5.78
CA GLY A 14 21.73 4.71 -5.12
C GLY A 14 21.07 5.86 -5.90
N ALA A 15 20.86 5.68 -7.20
CA ALA A 15 20.10 6.62 -8.04
C ALA A 15 18.63 6.79 -7.62
N PHE A 16 18.08 5.89 -6.79
CA PHE A 16 16.69 5.94 -6.34
C PHE A 16 16.50 6.67 -5.00
N GLY A 17 17.58 7.15 -4.38
CA GLY A 17 17.53 7.90 -3.12
C GLY A 17 18.29 7.20 -1.99
N ASP A 18 18.89 8.02 -1.12
CA ASP A 18 19.67 7.53 0.01
C ASP A 18 18.79 6.78 1.01
N GLY A 19 19.31 5.66 1.53
CA GLY A 19 18.62 4.83 2.51
C GLY A 19 17.53 3.91 1.95
N LEU A 20 17.28 3.93 0.63
CA LEU A 20 16.30 3.03 0.00
C LEU A 20 16.93 1.72 -0.47
N ARG A 21 16.15 0.64 -0.39
CA ARG A 21 16.48 -0.66 -0.99
C ARG A 21 15.49 -0.96 -2.11
N VAL A 22 16.01 -1.21 -3.29
CA VAL A 22 15.21 -1.45 -4.49
C VAL A 22 15.13 -2.95 -4.77
N TRP A 23 13.92 -3.43 -5.07
CA TRP A 23 13.64 -4.84 -5.35
C TRP A 23 13.10 -5.00 -6.77
N ARG A 24 13.59 -6.00 -7.51
CA ARG A 24 13.08 -6.37 -8.84
C ARG A 24 11.65 -6.90 -8.79
N TYR A 25 11.30 -7.55 -7.70
CA TYR A 25 9.94 -8.01 -7.44
C TYR A 25 9.72 -8.12 -5.93
N VAL A 26 8.45 -8.02 -5.54
CA VAL A 26 7.95 -8.37 -4.21
C VAL A 26 6.96 -9.51 -4.36
N GLU A 27 6.93 -10.42 -3.40
CA GLU A 27 5.99 -11.53 -3.40
C GLU A 27 4.80 -11.19 -2.51
N GLN A 28 3.59 -11.42 -2.98
CA GLN A 28 2.41 -11.41 -2.15
C GLN A 28 2.22 -12.79 -1.49
N ALA A 29 2.64 -12.90 -0.22
CA ALA A 29 2.66 -14.18 0.49
C ALA A 29 1.26 -14.74 0.82
N ILE A 30 0.29 -13.84 0.99
CA ILE A 30 -1.08 -14.17 1.34
C ILE A 30 -1.98 -13.47 0.32
N GLN A 31 -2.89 -14.22 -0.29
CA GLN A 31 -3.90 -13.70 -1.23
C GLN A 31 -4.98 -12.90 -0.50
N CYS A 32 -4.60 -11.85 0.22
CA CYS A 32 -5.48 -10.85 0.83
C CYS A 32 -5.49 -9.59 -0.03
N PRO A 33 -6.54 -8.75 0.08
CA PRO A 33 -6.56 -7.49 -0.64
C PRO A 33 -5.48 -6.55 -0.10
N TRP A 34 -5.03 -5.62 -0.93
CA TRP A 34 -4.08 -4.57 -0.58
C TRP A 34 -4.42 -3.28 -1.34
N LEU A 35 -3.86 -2.16 -0.90
CA LEU A 35 -4.09 -0.84 -1.48
C LEU A 35 -2.91 -0.41 -2.33
N TYR A 36 -3.16 0.01 -3.56
CA TYR A 36 -2.20 0.74 -4.37
C TYR A 36 -2.47 2.23 -4.20
N VAL A 37 -1.58 2.93 -3.52
CA VAL A 37 -1.76 4.33 -3.11
C VAL A 37 -0.79 5.19 -3.90
N CYS A 38 -1.34 6.17 -4.62
CA CYS A 38 -0.56 7.19 -5.30
C CYS A 38 -0.48 8.42 -4.39
N CYS A 39 0.74 8.83 -4.06
CA CYS A 39 1.01 10.06 -3.33
C CYS A 39 1.81 11.02 -4.21
N THR A 40 1.60 12.32 -4.03
CA THR A 40 2.41 13.37 -4.62
C THR A 40 3.10 14.18 -3.54
N GLU A 41 4.35 14.55 -3.78
CA GLU A 41 5.15 15.42 -2.93
C GLU A 41 5.70 16.59 -3.75
N GLU A 42 5.38 17.82 -3.32
CA GLU A 42 5.95 19.03 -3.90
C GLU A 42 7.31 19.34 -3.27
N SER A 43 8.35 19.39 -4.11
CA SER A 43 9.71 19.74 -3.74
C SER A 43 10.23 20.84 -4.65
N GLY A 44 10.12 22.08 -4.18
CA GLY A 44 10.40 23.27 -4.99
C GLY A 44 9.42 23.37 -6.16
N ASP A 45 9.95 23.47 -7.38
CA ASP A 45 9.16 23.56 -8.61
C ASP A 45 8.82 22.18 -9.22
N VAL A 46 9.14 21.10 -8.51
CA VAL A 46 8.95 19.72 -8.99
C VAL A 46 7.94 19.00 -8.11
N THR A 47 6.95 18.36 -8.73
CA THR A 47 6.06 17.41 -8.07
C THR A 47 6.55 15.99 -8.34
N LEU A 48 6.92 15.28 -7.28
CA LEU A 48 7.30 13.87 -7.34
C LEU A 48 6.09 13.00 -7.03
N SER A 49 5.97 11.85 -7.69
CA SER A 49 4.92 10.87 -7.41
C SER A 49 5.52 9.60 -6.84
N SER A 50 4.92 9.09 -5.77
CA SER A 50 5.26 7.81 -5.14
C SER A 50 4.07 6.87 -5.22
N MET A 51 4.34 5.60 -5.53
CA MET A 51 3.33 4.55 -5.59
C MET A 51 3.62 3.52 -4.51
N LEU A 52 2.75 3.46 -3.51
CA LEU A 52 2.87 2.57 -2.37
C LEU A 52 1.97 1.35 -2.53
N MET A 53 2.51 0.18 -2.20
CA MET A 53 1.74 -1.06 -2.09
C MET A 53 1.53 -1.36 -0.60
N ILE A 54 0.33 -1.14 -0.08
CA ILE A 54 0.04 -1.19 1.36
C ILE A 54 -0.88 -2.37 1.65
N ALA A 55 -0.38 -3.36 2.39
CA ALA A 55 -1.14 -4.55 2.76
C ALA A 55 -1.73 -4.51 4.17
N ASP A 56 -1.46 -3.45 4.92
CA ASP A 56 -1.86 -3.28 6.33
C ASP A 56 -2.62 -1.98 6.51
N MET A 57 -3.76 -2.03 7.19
CA MET A 57 -4.64 -0.86 7.33
C MET A 57 -4.06 0.20 8.28
N SER A 58 -3.32 -0.20 9.32
CA SER A 58 -2.61 0.78 10.17
C SER A 58 -1.55 1.54 9.38
N ALA A 59 -0.78 0.86 8.53
CA ALA A 59 0.18 1.53 7.65
C ALA A 59 -0.51 2.50 6.67
N PHE A 60 -1.73 2.22 6.23
CA PHE A 60 -2.50 3.16 5.41
C PHE A 60 -3.01 4.36 6.24
N GLU A 61 -3.50 4.14 7.46
CA GLU A 61 -3.85 5.20 8.41
C GLU A 61 -2.64 6.12 8.68
N ASP A 62 -1.44 5.54 8.84
CA ASP A 62 -0.19 6.29 9.02
C ASP A 62 0.13 7.16 7.81
N VAL A 63 -0.01 6.64 6.58
CA VAL A 63 0.18 7.43 5.34
C VAL A 63 -0.82 8.58 5.26
N LEU A 64 -2.09 8.33 5.58
CA LEU A 64 -3.11 9.38 5.59
C LEU A 64 -2.81 10.48 6.63
N SER A 65 -2.25 10.11 7.78
CA SER A 65 -1.89 11.04 8.86
C SER A 65 -0.71 11.94 8.53
N GLN A 66 0.16 11.51 7.61
CA GLN A 66 1.36 12.25 7.20
C GLN A 66 1.09 13.29 6.11
N GLN A 67 -0.14 13.39 5.61
CA GLN A 67 -0.48 14.36 4.58
C GLN A 67 -0.25 15.80 5.07
N THR A 68 0.38 16.60 4.22
CA THR A 68 0.67 18.03 4.45
C THR A 68 0.25 18.83 3.23
N GLU A 69 0.39 20.15 3.26
CA GLU A 69 0.13 21.00 2.08
C GLU A 69 0.90 20.55 0.83
N ARG A 70 2.09 19.98 1.02
CA ARG A 70 2.96 19.53 -0.07
C ARG A 70 2.93 18.03 -0.31
N LEU A 71 2.43 17.23 0.64
CA LEU A 71 2.35 15.78 0.55
C LEU A 71 0.88 15.34 0.58
N ARG A 72 0.37 14.83 -0.54
CA ARG A 72 -1.04 14.46 -0.68
C ARG A 72 -1.19 13.03 -1.18
N VAL A 73 -2.22 12.35 -0.68
CA VAL A 73 -2.71 11.11 -1.30
C VAL A 73 -3.69 11.51 -2.40
N GLU A 74 -3.33 11.19 -3.64
CA GLU A 74 -4.11 11.58 -4.83
C GLU A 74 -5.13 10.52 -5.23
N ASN A 75 -4.74 9.25 -5.14
CA ASN A 75 -5.60 8.14 -5.53
C ASN A 75 -5.30 6.89 -4.72
N VAL A 76 -6.35 6.12 -4.46
CA VAL A 76 -6.25 4.84 -3.76
C VAL A 76 -7.02 3.81 -4.56
N LEU A 77 -6.34 2.72 -4.94
CA LEU A 77 -6.96 1.60 -5.64
C LEU A 77 -6.97 0.37 -4.71
N LEU A 78 -8.12 -0.29 -4.62
CA LEU A 78 -8.24 -1.60 -4.00
C LEU A 78 -7.79 -2.67 -4.99
N VAL A 79 -6.80 -3.47 -4.60
CA VAL A 79 -6.35 -4.63 -5.34
C VAL A 79 -6.80 -5.88 -4.62
N SER A 80 -7.75 -6.61 -5.22
CA SER A 80 -8.48 -7.68 -4.58
C SER A 80 -8.39 -9.00 -5.37
N PRO A 81 -8.27 -10.15 -4.70
CA PRO A 81 -8.27 -11.45 -5.35
C PRO A 81 -9.70 -11.89 -5.73
N ARG A 82 -9.81 -12.82 -6.68
CA ARG A 82 -11.09 -13.34 -7.22
C ARG A 82 -12.12 -13.73 -6.16
N HIS A 83 -11.66 -14.29 -5.04
CA HIS A 83 -12.54 -14.82 -4.00
C HIS A 83 -13.16 -13.72 -3.12
N LEU A 84 -12.75 -12.45 -3.30
CA LEU A 84 -13.28 -11.29 -2.58
C LEU A 84 -13.99 -10.28 -3.49
N ASN A 85 -13.74 -10.32 -4.81
CA ASN A 85 -14.18 -9.26 -5.72
C ASN A 85 -15.32 -9.67 -6.66
N ARG A 86 -15.80 -10.91 -6.62
CA ARG A 86 -16.87 -11.44 -7.50
C ARG A 86 -16.50 -11.47 -9.00
N HIS A 87 -15.25 -11.23 -9.36
CA HIS A 87 -14.73 -11.32 -10.74
C HIS A 87 -13.89 -12.60 -10.92
N THR A 88 -13.55 -12.92 -12.17
CA THR A 88 -12.83 -14.16 -12.54
C THR A 88 -11.35 -14.16 -12.17
N GLY A 89 -10.79 -13.01 -11.76
CA GLY A 89 -9.37 -12.83 -11.49
C GLY A 89 -9.08 -11.75 -10.45
N TRP A 90 -7.85 -11.26 -10.46
CA TRP A 90 -7.49 -10.06 -9.71
C TRP A 90 -8.20 -8.85 -10.30
N LEU A 91 -8.68 -7.98 -9.44
CA LEU A 91 -9.26 -6.70 -9.81
C LEU A 91 -8.48 -5.59 -9.11
N MET A 92 -8.26 -4.50 -9.83
CA MET A 92 -7.73 -3.24 -9.31
C MET A 92 -8.76 -2.15 -9.66
N GLU A 93 -9.35 -1.54 -8.64
CA GLU A 93 -10.45 -0.59 -8.80
C GLU A 93 -10.33 0.57 -7.81
N GLY A 94 -10.92 1.73 -8.13
CA GLY A 94 -10.88 2.91 -7.25
C GLY A 94 -11.55 2.64 -5.90
N LEU A 95 -10.86 2.98 -4.81
CA LEU A 95 -11.43 2.89 -3.47
C LEU A 95 -12.39 4.06 -3.24
N VAL A 96 -13.67 3.75 -3.03
CA VAL A 96 -14.72 4.75 -2.79
C VAL A 96 -14.83 5.10 -1.30
N GLU A 97 -14.85 4.08 -0.43
CA GLU A 97 -14.98 4.24 1.01
C GLU A 97 -14.33 3.05 1.72
N CYS A 98 -13.67 3.31 2.85
CA CYS A 98 -13.19 2.27 3.76
C CYS A 98 -13.67 2.61 5.18
N LYS A 99 -14.29 1.63 5.85
CA LYS A 99 -14.79 1.76 7.22
C LYS A 99 -14.19 0.67 8.08
N ARG A 100 -13.60 1.07 9.21
CA ARG A 100 -13.15 0.14 10.24
C ARG A 100 -14.28 -0.15 11.21
N SER A 101 -14.81 -1.37 11.19
CA SER A 101 -15.74 -1.84 12.22
C SER A 101 -14.98 -2.47 13.37
N MET A 102 -15.05 -1.89 14.56
CA MET A 102 -14.60 -2.56 15.78
C MET A 102 -15.70 -3.53 16.22
N ASN A 103 -15.44 -4.84 16.12
CA ASN A 103 -16.32 -5.80 16.78
C ASN A 103 -16.08 -5.69 18.29
N PRO A 104 -17.12 -5.44 19.12
CA PRO A 104 -16.97 -5.55 20.56
C PRO A 104 -16.57 -6.99 20.88
N THR A 105 -15.47 -7.11 21.62
CA THR A 105 -14.82 -8.34 22.03
C THR A 105 -15.84 -9.43 22.39
N PHE A 106 -15.74 -10.61 21.77
CA PHE A 106 -16.41 -11.81 22.26
C PHE A 106 -15.88 -12.07 23.67
N LYS A 107 -16.65 -11.68 24.70
CA LYS A 107 -16.40 -12.14 26.07
C LYS A 107 -16.52 -13.66 26.03
N ALA A 108 -15.39 -14.35 26.10
CA ALA A 108 -15.38 -15.77 26.40
C ALA A 108 -16.12 -15.94 27.74
N LEU A 109 -17.26 -16.63 27.70
CA LEU A 109 -17.87 -17.20 28.88
C LEU A 109 -16.98 -18.36 29.31
N SER A 110 -16.26 -18.17 30.42
CA SER A 110 -15.67 -19.22 31.24
C SER A 110 -15.77 -18.82 32.69
#